data_AF-A0A358I243-F1
#
_entry.id   AF-A0A358I243-F1
#
_cell.length_a   1.000
_cell.length_b   1.000
_cell.length_c   1.000
_cell.angle_alpha   90.00
_cell.angle_beta   90.00
_cell.angle_gamma   90.00
#
_symmetry.space_group_name_H-M   'P 1'
#
loop_
_entity.id
_entity.type
_entity.pdbx_description
1 polymer ?
#
loop_
_entity_poly.entity_id
_entity_poly.type
_entity_poly.pdbx_seq_one_letter_code
_entity_poly.pdbx_strand_id
1 'polypeptide(L)'
;MQGIERTYCNICINALVGAWRQMMETNGNEALQQVPYGKGDTLGLDAIPEITIARRIGNFDQHAILITEELDDQAIRRWPTDADPIKQPLMFFCDPTDGSAPFKKFLEELTKTDRAAKIGHLLEACNSEGMWEEMFKAPASITAPTTSITCVRKGEIVFSVILGYICGTVCVASDNGVYRYKLKSFCDPQNEEVTLADVTHRGQRLHFPSVRELKYSPDDCRWFATFLGKNEVYLKNFRDSKLFGEAEKADRFVHYREPPGPPRPLFLSELQNGHGPVGFILANGEKIGEWMHWLAFVKYAKDGDESQALRAFEVALERPWTKEGVLMSTSEAYSIFCRSEGKTYLDISRLRNFPRPCQFRCMLVVTRHDNERVIQVLQQHQCREVTNFF
;
A
#
# COMPACT_ATOMS: atom_id res chain seq x y z
N MET A 1 -14.02 7.23 13.36
CA MET A 1 -13.82 8.51 12.65
C MET A 1 -14.79 9.56 13.15
N GLN A 2 -14.28 10.71 13.59
CA GLN A 2 -15.07 11.88 14.00
C GLN A 2 -15.16 12.89 12.85
N GLY A 3 -16.38 13.32 12.49
CA GLY A 3 -16.70 14.45 11.58
C GLY A 3 -15.63 14.79 10.52
N ILE A 4 -14.64 15.59 10.91
CA ILE A 4 -13.52 16.04 10.06
C ILE A 4 -12.72 14.90 9.40
N GLU A 5 -12.55 13.76 10.06
CA GLU A 5 -11.84 12.59 9.51
C GLU A 5 -12.59 11.97 8.32
N ARG A 6 -13.94 12.00 8.35
CA ARG A 6 -14.76 11.59 7.22
C ARG A 6 -14.59 12.55 6.04
N THR A 7 -14.52 13.85 6.31
CA THR A 7 -14.24 14.86 5.29
C THR A 7 -12.87 14.63 4.65
N TYR A 8 -11.82 14.41 5.45
CA TYR A 8 -10.50 14.07 4.92
C TYR A 8 -10.52 12.79 4.09
N CYS A 9 -11.25 11.75 4.52
CA CYS A 9 -11.41 10.52 3.75
C CYS A 9 -12.07 10.78 2.39
N ASN A 10 -13.17 11.56 2.36
CA ASN A 10 -13.81 11.98 1.10
C ASN A 10 -12.83 12.75 0.19
N ILE A 11 -12.04 13.65 0.74
CA ILE A 11 -11.05 14.42 -0.03
C ILE A 11 -9.97 13.50 -0.59
N CYS A 12 -9.49 12.52 0.17
CA CYS A 12 -8.50 11.55 -0.29
C CYS A 12 -9.07 10.63 -1.39
N ILE A 13 -10.32 10.16 -1.25
CA ILE A 13 -11.01 9.40 -2.30
C ILE A 13 -11.09 10.24 -3.58
N ASN A 14 -11.57 11.48 -3.50
CA ASN A 14 -11.67 12.37 -4.66
C ASN A 14 -10.32 12.79 -5.24
N ALA A 15 -9.26 12.84 -4.41
CA ALA A 15 -7.90 13.06 -4.86
C ALA A 15 -7.42 11.92 -5.75
N LEU A 16 -7.61 10.68 -5.30
CA LEU A 16 -7.24 9.48 -6.06
C LEU A 16 -8.11 9.28 -7.30
N VAL A 17 -9.44 9.45 -7.20
CA VAL A 17 -10.33 9.36 -8.37
C VAL A 17 -9.99 10.45 -9.39
N GLY A 18 -9.65 11.65 -8.92
CA GLY A 18 -9.17 12.73 -9.79
C GLY A 18 -7.86 12.38 -10.50
N ALA A 19 -6.88 11.82 -9.78
CA ALA A 19 -5.61 11.38 -10.34
C ALA A 19 -5.80 10.27 -11.37
N TRP A 20 -6.62 9.27 -11.05
CA TRP A 20 -7.02 8.21 -11.96
C TRP A 20 -7.65 8.76 -13.23
N ARG A 21 -8.67 9.63 -13.11
CA ARG A 21 -9.34 10.23 -14.26
C ARG A 21 -8.38 11.03 -15.13
N GLN A 22 -7.48 11.82 -14.54
CA GLN A 22 -6.45 12.53 -15.31
C GLN A 22 -5.53 11.58 -16.06
N MET A 23 -5.08 10.50 -15.42
CA MET A 23 -4.31 9.46 -16.08
C MET A 23 -5.09 8.84 -17.25
N MET A 24 -6.37 8.54 -17.06
CA MET A 24 -7.25 8.01 -18.12
C MET A 24 -7.48 9.00 -19.26
N GLU A 25 -7.50 10.30 -18.99
CA GLU A 25 -7.69 11.35 -19.99
C GLU A 25 -6.43 11.65 -20.82
N THR A 26 -5.25 11.21 -20.35
CA THR A 26 -3.97 11.35 -21.07
C THR A 26 -3.79 10.28 -22.15
N ASN A 27 -2.87 10.53 -23.08
CA ASN A 27 -2.48 9.57 -24.11
C ASN A 27 -1.14 8.88 -23.81
N GLY A 28 -0.79 7.87 -24.60
CA GLY A 28 0.44 7.09 -24.43
C GLY A 28 1.72 7.92 -24.55
N ASN A 29 1.73 8.97 -25.38
CA ASN A 29 2.91 9.84 -25.51
C ASN A 29 3.14 10.64 -24.22
N GLU A 30 2.09 11.22 -23.64
CA GLU A 30 2.19 12.02 -22.41
C GLU A 30 2.56 11.15 -21.21
N ALA A 31 1.91 10.00 -21.06
CA ALA A 31 2.13 9.08 -19.95
C ALA A 31 3.55 8.51 -19.90
N LEU A 32 4.11 8.18 -21.07
CA LEU A 32 5.41 7.50 -21.20
C LEU A 32 6.59 8.47 -21.42
N GLN A 33 6.33 9.77 -21.53
CA GLN A 33 7.34 10.79 -21.70
C GLN A 33 8.01 11.14 -20.37
N GLN A 34 9.33 11.34 -20.39
CA GLN A 34 10.08 11.91 -19.27
C GLN A 34 9.74 13.38 -19.09
N VAL A 35 9.52 13.79 -17.83
CA VAL A 35 9.09 15.14 -17.48
C VAL A 35 10.07 15.80 -16.50
N PRO A 36 10.19 17.14 -16.50
CA PRO A 36 11.04 17.86 -15.55
C PRO A 36 10.32 18.03 -14.19
N TYR A 37 9.82 16.94 -13.63
CA TYR A 37 9.17 16.87 -12.32
C TYR A 37 9.82 15.75 -11.52
N GLY A 38 10.16 15.98 -10.25
CA GLY A 38 10.82 14.98 -9.42
C GLY A 38 12.26 14.66 -9.87
N LYS A 39 12.62 13.38 -9.81
CA LYS A 39 13.92 12.83 -10.23
C LYS A 39 14.09 12.85 -11.76
N GLY A 40 15.34 12.68 -12.21
CA GLY A 40 15.70 12.80 -13.62
C GLY A 40 15.09 11.76 -14.57
N ASP A 41 14.51 10.68 -14.05
CA ASP A 41 13.88 9.59 -14.80
C ASP A 41 12.36 9.53 -14.65
N THR A 42 11.74 10.47 -13.93
CA THR A 42 10.29 10.51 -13.69
C THR A 42 9.51 10.65 -15.00
N LEU A 43 8.48 9.80 -15.16
CA LEU A 43 7.59 9.80 -16.32
C LEU A 43 6.29 10.56 -16.04
N GLY A 44 5.55 10.89 -17.10
CA GLY A 44 4.21 11.48 -16.97
C GLY A 44 3.26 10.64 -16.11
N LEU A 45 3.35 9.30 -16.20
CA LEU A 45 2.55 8.37 -15.39
C LEU A 45 2.85 8.43 -13.88
N ASP A 46 4.00 8.96 -13.47
CA ASP A 46 4.35 9.18 -12.07
C ASP A 46 3.93 10.61 -11.65
N ALA A 47 4.25 11.61 -12.49
CA ALA A 47 4.04 13.02 -12.18
C ALA A 47 2.56 13.45 -12.18
N ILE A 48 1.76 12.96 -13.14
CA ILE A 48 0.36 13.39 -13.32
C ILE A 48 -0.49 13.05 -12.07
N PRO A 49 -0.43 11.81 -11.54
CA PRO A 49 -1.12 11.48 -10.30
C PRO A 49 -0.65 12.32 -9.11
N GLU A 50 0.66 12.47 -8.94
CA GLU A 50 1.23 13.17 -7.78
C GLU A 50 0.82 14.65 -7.74
N ILE A 51 0.95 15.36 -8.87
CA ILE A 51 0.53 16.76 -9.01
C ILE A 51 -0.97 16.90 -8.71
N THR A 52 -1.78 15.96 -9.20
CA THR A 52 -3.23 16.00 -9.01
C THR A 52 -3.62 15.83 -7.55
N ILE A 53 -3.02 14.85 -6.87
CA ILE A 53 -3.25 14.55 -5.46
C ILE A 53 -2.81 15.74 -4.60
N ALA A 54 -1.58 16.23 -4.81
CA ALA A 54 -1.02 17.35 -4.06
C ALA A 54 -1.88 18.61 -4.19
N ARG A 55 -2.32 18.94 -5.41
CA ARG A 55 -3.20 20.09 -5.65
C ARG A 55 -4.55 19.94 -4.94
N ARG A 56 -5.19 18.77 -5.02
CA ARG A 56 -6.52 18.54 -4.43
C ARG A 56 -6.47 18.59 -2.90
N ILE A 57 -5.47 17.95 -2.29
CA ILE A 57 -5.28 17.99 -0.83
C ILE A 57 -4.91 19.41 -0.39
N GLY A 58 -3.95 20.06 -1.05
CA GLY A 58 -3.50 21.41 -0.69
C GLY A 58 -4.58 22.48 -0.85
N ASN A 59 -5.47 22.35 -1.84
CA ASN A 59 -6.62 23.25 -2.00
C ASN A 59 -7.65 23.09 -0.87
N PHE A 60 -7.79 21.88 -0.32
CA PHE A 60 -8.69 21.60 0.79
C PHE A 60 -8.09 22.04 2.13
N ASP A 61 -6.83 21.67 2.38
CA ASP A 61 -6.10 22.06 3.59
C ASP A 61 -4.61 22.30 3.28
N GLN A 62 -4.23 23.58 3.24
CA GLN A 62 -2.84 24.01 3.06
C GLN A 62 -1.94 23.60 4.24
N HIS A 63 -2.53 23.29 5.39
CA HIS A 63 -1.82 22.86 6.58
C HIS A 63 -1.65 21.34 6.67
N ALA A 64 -2.28 20.55 5.80
CA ALA A 64 -1.99 19.13 5.71
C ALA A 64 -0.54 18.88 5.27
N ILE A 65 0.10 17.86 5.83
CA ILE A 65 1.41 17.39 5.38
C ILE A 65 1.18 16.17 4.48
N LEU A 66 1.46 16.32 3.20
CA LEU A 66 1.46 15.22 2.24
C LEU A 66 2.89 14.74 2.02
N ILE A 67 3.09 13.44 2.17
CA ILE A 67 4.37 12.76 1.99
C ILE A 67 4.23 11.85 0.77
N THR A 68 5.04 12.11 -0.26
CA THR A 68 5.17 11.32 -1.48
C THR A 68 6.66 11.05 -1.75
N GLU A 69 6.98 10.25 -2.77
CA GLU A 69 8.37 10.03 -3.16
C GLU A 69 9.06 11.30 -3.68
N GLU A 70 8.35 12.16 -4.44
CA GLU A 70 8.97 13.31 -5.12
C GLU A 70 8.80 14.66 -4.38
N LEU A 71 7.88 14.80 -3.42
CA LEU A 71 7.66 16.05 -2.66
C LEU A 71 8.30 16.07 -1.25
N ASP A 72 9.18 15.12 -0.94
CA ASP A 72 9.75 14.93 0.40
C ASP A 72 10.50 16.18 0.92
N ASP A 73 11.17 16.93 0.04
CA ASP A 73 11.92 18.14 0.40
C ASP A 73 11.04 19.29 0.93
N GLN A 74 9.76 19.33 0.57
CA GLN A 74 8.80 20.29 1.13
C GLN A 74 8.22 19.80 2.45
N ALA A 75 7.93 18.49 2.53
CA ALA A 75 7.35 17.85 3.71
C ALA A 75 8.32 17.88 4.91
N ILE A 76 9.62 17.67 4.69
CA ILE A 76 10.63 17.62 5.76
C ILE A 76 10.71 18.91 6.59
N ARG A 77 10.46 20.07 5.98
CA ARG A 77 10.46 21.38 6.68
C ARG A 77 9.32 21.49 7.69
N ARG A 78 8.26 20.73 7.49
CA ARG A 78 7.04 20.73 8.30
C ARG A 78 6.94 19.50 9.18
N TRP A 79 7.94 18.61 9.14
CA TRP A 79 7.91 17.35 9.86
C TRP A 79 7.76 17.54 11.37
N PRO A 80 6.93 16.73 12.06
CA PRO A 80 6.78 16.83 13.51
C PRO A 80 8.10 16.71 14.25
N THR A 81 8.22 17.50 15.32
CA THR A 81 9.41 17.53 16.18
C THR A 81 9.12 17.02 17.59
N ASP A 82 7.84 16.98 17.95
CA ASP A 82 7.38 16.54 19.27
C ASP A 82 6.96 15.06 19.18
N ALA A 83 7.48 14.26 20.11
CA ALA A 83 7.17 12.83 20.22
C ALA A 83 5.78 12.58 20.83
N ASP A 84 5.16 13.60 21.45
CA ASP A 84 3.78 13.53 21.91
C ASP A 84 2.83 13.39 20.70
N PRO A 85 2.15 12.24 20.54
CA PRO A 85 1.29 12.02 19.39
C PRO A 85 0.20 13.09 19.27
N ILE A 86 -0.34 13.61 20.38
CA ILE A 86 -1.45 14.58 20.35
C ILE A 86 -1.05 15.89 19.64
N LYS A 87 0.24 16.25 19.69
CA LYS A 87 0.80 17.46 19.07
C LYS A 87 1.32 17.22 17.65
N GLN A 88 1.37 15.97 17.19
CA GLN A 88 1.76 15.67 15.81
C GLN A 88 0.64 16.13 14.85
N PRO A 89 1.00 16.78 13.73
CA PRO A 89 0.03 17.27 12.77
C PRO A 89 -0.68 16.10 12.09
N LEU A 90 -1.75 16.42 11.37
CA LEU A 90 -2.35 15.48 10.44
C LEU A 90 -1.40 15.26 9.26
N MET A 91 -1.15 14.00 8.92
CA MET A 91 -0.22 13.62 7.86
C MET A 91 -0.87 12.62 6.91
N PHE A 92 -0.52 12.74 5.63
CA PHE A 92 -0.88 11.82 4.58
C PHE A 92 0.37 11.16 4.01
N PHE A 93 0.41 9.84 4.04
CA PHE A 93 1.40 9.06 3.31
C PHE A 93 0.77 8.64 1.99
N CYS A 94 1.42 8.93 0.87
CA CYS A 94 0.89 8.68 -0.45
C CYS A 94 1.93 8.02 -1.33
N ASP A 95 1.49 6.98 -2.04
CA ASP A 95 2.20 6.41 -3.17
C ASP A 95 1.39 6.74 -4.44
N PRO A 96 1.81 7.77 -5.21
CA PRO A 96 1.03 8.25 -6.35
C PRO A 96 0.87 7.20 -7.44
N THR A 97 1.91 6.39 -7.69
CA THR A 97 1.91 5.34 -8.70
C THR A 97 2.81 4.18 -8.27
N ASP A 98 2.24 3.23 -7.55
CA ASP A 98 2.91 1.98 -7.25
C ASP A 98 2.83 1.00 -8.43
N GLY A 99 3.92 0.27 -8.67
CA GLY A 99 4.04 -0.60 -9.84
C GLY A 99 4.25 0.18 -11.14
N SER A 100 4.91 1.34 -11.10
CA SER A 100 5.20 2.18 -12.28
C SER A 100 5.91 1.43 -13.41
N ALA A 101 6.88 0.57 -13.09
CA ALA A 101 7.63 -0.20 -14.09
C ALA A 101 6.78 -1.23 -14.87
N PRO A 102 5.97 -2.10 -14.24
CA PRO A 102 5.03 -2.94 -14.97
C PRO A 102 3.89 -2.11 -15.61
N PHE A 103 3.47 -1.00 -15.01
CA PHE A 103 2.46 -0.12 -15.62
C PHE A 103 2.94 0.48 -16.95
N LYS A 104 4.19 0.96 -16.98
CA LYS A 104 4.84 1.45 -18.20
C LYS A 104 4.77 0.43 -19.33
N LYS A 105 5.16 -0.82 -19.06
CA LYS A 105 5.13 -1.91 -20.05
C LYS A 105 3.71 -2.21 -20.53
N PHE A 106 2.74 -2.18 -19.62
CA PHE A 106 1.34 -2.37 -19.96
C PHE A 106 0.84 -1.26 -20.89
N LEU A 107 1.15 0.01 -20.58
CA LEU A 107 0.79 1.17 -21.41
C LEU A 107 1.48 1.15 -22.77
N GLU A 108 2.75 0.71 -22.84
CA GLU A 108 3.49 0.53 -24.10
C GLU A 108 2.78 -0.47 -25.04
N GLU A 109 2.24 -1.57 -24.51
CA GLU A 109 1.48 -2.54 -25.32
C GLU A 109 0.06 -2.04 -25.62
N LEU A 110 -0.64 -1.46 -24.64
CA LEU A 110 -2.01 -0.94 -24.80
C LEU A 110 -2.10 0.13 -25.88
N THR A 111 -1.10 1.02 -25.95
CA THR A 111 -1.07 2.18 -26.85
C THR A 111 -0.29 1.93 -28.14
N LYS A 112 0.13 0.68 -28.38
CA LYS A 112 1.01 0.29 -29.49
C LYS A 112 0.43 0.60 -30.86
N THR A 113 -0.88 0.44 -31.02
CA THR A 113 -1.61 0.68 -32.27
C THR A 113 -2.08 2.12 -32.42
N ASP A 114 -2.30 2.81 -31.30
CA ASP A 114 -2.70 4.23 -31.28
C ASP A 114 -2.16 4.92 -30.02
N ARG A 115 -1.05 5.65 -30.18
CA ARG A 115 -0.42 6.42 -29.10
C ARG A 115 -1.10 7.75 -28.79
N ALA A 116 -1.98 8.22 -29.67
CA ALA A 116 -2.69 9.49 -29.51
C ALA A 116 -4.05 9.30 -28.82
N ALA A 117 -4.62 8.09 -28.87
CA ALA A 117 -5.82 7.74 -28.13
C ALA A 117 -5.62 7.91 -26.61
N LYS A 118 -6.70 8.33 -25.95
CA LYS A 118 -6.75 8.41 -24.48
C LYS A 118 -6.69 7.01 -23.88
N ILE A 119 -5.88 6.86 -22.84
CA ILE A 119 -5.67 5.59 -22.15
C ILE A 119 -7.00 5.01 -21.66
N GLY A 120 -7.89 5.83 -21.09
CA GLY A 120 -9.19 5.41 -20.60
C GLY A 120 -10.07 4.78 -21.68
N HIS A 121 -10.10 5.36 -22.89
CA HIS A 121 -10.86 4.80 -24.00
C HIS A 121 -10.29 3.46 -24.48
N LEU A 122 -8.96 3.31 -24.47
CA LEU A 122 -8.32 2.05 -24.82
C LEU A 122 -8.62 0.95 -23.79
N LEU A 123 -8.59 1.28 -22.49
CA LEU A 123 -8.93 0.35 -21.41
C LEU A 123 -10.39 -0.13 -21.47
N GLU A 124 -11.32 0.77 -21.81
CA GLU A 124 -12.75 0.47 -21.96
C GLU A 124 -13.05 -0.33 -23.24
N ALA A 125 -12.25 -0.16 -24.29
CA ALA A 125 -12.42 -0.83 -25.57
C ALA A 125 -11.89 -2.28 -25.59
N CYS A 126 -11.14 -2.70 -24.57
CA CYS A 126 -10.54 -4.03 -24.49
C CYS A 126 -10.78 -4.71 -23.14
N ASN A 127 -10.48 -6.01 -23.05
CA ASN A 127 -10.42 -6.72 -21.76
C ASN A 127 -9.11 -6.38 -21.04
N SER A 128 -8.99 -5.15 -20.56
CA SER A 128 -7.75 -4.63 -19.97
C SER A 128 -7.30 -5.37 -18.71
N GLU A 129 -8.25 -5.84 -17.88
CA GLU A 129 -7.95 -6.71 -16.73
C GLU A 129 -7.35 -8.04 -17.19
N GLY A 130 -7.96 -8.72 -18.17
CA GLY A 130 -7.41 -9.96 -18.74
C GLY A 130 -6.05 -9.76 -19.41
N MET A 131 -5.87 -8.67 -20.15
CA MET A 131 -4.58 -8.33 -20.76
C MET A 131 -3.49 -8.12 -19.69
N TRP A 132 -3.81 -7.47 -18.57
CA TRP A 132 -2.89 -7.33 -17.45
C TRP A 132 -2.50 -8.70 -16.87
N GLU A 133 -3.49 -9.57 -16.65
CA GLU A 133 -3.27 -10.90 -16.08
C GLU A 133 -2.43 -11.80 -16.99
N GLU A 134 -2.59 -11.68 -18.31
CA GLU A 134 -1.75 -12.38 -19.29
C GLU A 134 -0.30 -11.88 -19.31
N MET A 135 -0.10 -10.57 -19.17
CA MET A 135 1.24 -9.96 -19.17
C MET A 135 1.97 -10.15 -17.84
N PHE A 136 1.23 -10.21 -16.74
CA PHE A 136 1.77 -10.22 -15.39
C PHE A 136 1.18 -11.37 -14.56
N LYS A 137 0.37 -11.06 -13.56
CA LYS A 137 -0.15 -12.05 -12.62
C LYS A 137 -1.57 -11.68 -12.21
N ALA A 138 -2.43 -12.69 -12.11
CA ALA A 138 -3.77 -12.55 -11.56
C ALA A 138 -3.80 -12.54 -10.01
N PRO A 139 -4.83 -11.94 -9.39
CA PRO A 139 -5.89 -11.16 -10.03
C PRO A 139 -5.48 -9.69 -10.23
N ALA A 140 -5.90 -9.07 -11.35
CA ALA A 140 -5.64 -7.66 -11.64
C ALA A 140 -6.14 -6.73 -10.52
N SER A 141 -7.22 -7.11 -9.82
CA SER A 141 -7.75 -6.36 -8.68
C SER A 141 -6.78 -6.20 -7.49
N ILE A 142 -5.71 -7.01 -7.44
CA ILE A 142 -4.66 -6.93 -6.41
C ILE A 142 -3.31 -6.54 -7.04
N THR A 143 -2.98 -7.10 -8.20
CA THR A 143 -1.64 -6.99 -8.79
C THR A 143 -1.46 -5.79 -9.70
N ALA A 144 -2.54 -5.17 -10.18
CA ALA A 144 -2.47 -4.02 -11.07
C ALA A 144 -1.85 -2.80 -10.38
N PRO A 145 -1.34 -1.83 -11.16
CA PRO A 145 -0.75 -0.60 -10.62
C PRO A 145 -1.81 0.17 -9.84
N THR A 146 -1.40 0.77 -8.72
CA THR A 146 -2.31 1.49 -7.83
C THR A 146 -1.79 2.87 -7.47
N THR A 147 -2.70 3.69 -6.98
CA THR A 147 -2.41 4.91 -6.24
C THR A 147 -3.03 4.80 -4.86
N SER A 148 -2.39 5.35 -3.84
CA SER A 148 -2.85 5.17 -2.45
C SER A 148 -2.56 6.36 -1.55
N ILE A 149 -3.40 6.53 -0.53
CA ILE A 149 -3.25 7.55 0.52
C ILE A 149 -3.66 6.97 1.86
N THR A 150 -2.85 7.18 2.88
CA THR A 150 -3.16 6.84 4.28
C THR A 150 -3.08 8.06 5.16
N CYS A 151 -4.11 8.24 5.99
CA CYS A 151 -4.18 9.33 6.95
C CYS A 151 -3.68 8.86 8.32
N VAL A 152 -2.68 9.56 8.84
CA VAL A 152 -2.19 9.44 10.22
C VAL A 152 -2.54 10.71 10.97
N ARG A 153 -3.15 10.54 12.15
CA ARG A 153 -3.53 11.67 13.01
C ARG A 153 -3.34 11.27 14.46
N LYS A 154 -2.64 12.12 15.21
CA LYS A 154 -2.38 11.90 16.64
C LYS A 154 -1.77 10.53 16.96
N GLY A 155 -0.80 10.10 16.15
CA GLY A 155 -0.14 8.81 16.27
C GLY A 155 -1.01 7.58 15.91
N GLU A 156 -2.20 7.79 15.36
CA GLU A 156 -3.12 6.71 14.96
C GLU A 156 -3.35 6.71 13.46
N ILE A 157 -3.52 5.53 12.89
CA ILE A 157 -4.05 5.31 11.55
C ILE A 157 -5.56 5.53 11.58
N VAL A 158 -6.03 6.45 10.73
CA VAL A 158 -7.44 6.83 10.64
C VAL A 158 -8.13 6.08 9.51
N PHE A 159 -7.51 6.05 8.32
CA PHE A 159 -8.00 5.33 7.16
C PHE A 159 -6.88 5.14 6.12
N SER A 160 -7.12 4.22 5.18
CA SER A 160 -6.35 4.08 3.94
C SER A 160 -7.28 3.97 2.75
N VAL A 161 -6.91 4.60 1.64
CA VAL A 161 -7.59 4.52 0.34
C VAL A 161 -6.59 4.03 -0.69
N ILE A 162 -6.99 3.04 -1.49
CA ILE A 162 -6.23 2.49 -2.60
C ILE A 162 -7.13 2.53 -3.84
N LEU A 163 -6.59 2.92 -4.99
CA LEU A 163 -7.30 2.91 -6.26
C LEU A 163 -6.44 2.22 -7.32
N GLY A 164 -6.98 1.18 -7.96
CA GLY A 164 -6.29 0.48 -9.06
C GLY A 164 -6.52 1.14 -10.42
N TYR A 165 -5.45 1.46 -11.14
CA TYR A 165 -5.52 2.22 -12.40
C TYR A 165 -6.27 1.47 -13.50
N ILE A 166 -6.05 0.16 -13.61
CA ILE A 166 -6.66 -0.68 -14.66
C ILE A 166 -8.07 -1.09 -14.27
N CYS A 167 -8.24 -1.58 -13.04
CA CYS A 167 -9.53 -2.08 -12.57
C CYS A 167 -10.48 -0.97 -12.11
N GLY A 168 -10.08 0.30 -12.03
CA GLY A 168 -10.94 1.40 -11.58
C GLY A 168 -11.64 1.12 -10.25
N THR A 169 -11.00 0.37 -9.35
CA THR A 169 -11.61 -0.06 -8.09
C THR A 169 -11.00 0.71 -6.94
N VAL A 170 -11.84 1.38 -6.16
CA VAL A 170 -11.47 2.09 -4.93
C VAL A 170 -11.66 1.14 -3.74
N CYS A 171 -10.60 0.88 -3.00
CA CYS A 171 -10.63 0.15 -1.74
C CYS A 171 -10.38 1.11 -0.58
N VAL A 172 -11.26 1.11 0.43
CA VAL A 172 -11.14 1.94 1.63
C VAL A 172 -11.12 1.07 2.87
N ALA A 173 -10.12 1.23 3.72
CA ALA A 173 -10.07 0.68 5.07
C ALA A 173 -10.26 1.81 6.08
N SER A 174 -11.33 1.74 6.89
CA SER A 174 -11.70 2.75 7.89
C SER A 174 -12.46 2.12 9.05
N ASP A 175 -12.94 2.92 10.01
CA ASP A 175 -13.78 2.46 11.12
C ASP A 175 -15.10 1.78 10.69
N ASN A 176 -15.57 2.04 9.47
CA ASN A 176 -16.71 1.32 8.89
C ASN A 176 -16.36 -0.12 8.47
N GLY A 177 -15.09 -0.49 8.41
CA GLY A 177 -14.57 -1.74 7.86
C GLY A 177 -13.78 -1.52 6.57
N VAL A 178 -13.54 -2.60 5.83
CA VAL A 178 -12.87 -2.57 4.53
C VAL A 178 -13.90 -2.76 3.41
N TYR A 179 -13.96 -1.81 2.48
CA TYR A 179 -14.91 -1.82 1.36
C TYR A 179 -14.20 -1.62 0.04
N ARG A 180 -14.75 -2.22 -1.03
CA ARG A 180 -14.38 -1.92 -2.42
C ARG A 180 -15.54 -1.33 -3.18
N TYR A 181 -15.25 -0.42 -4.09
CA TYR A 181 -16.21 0.23 -4.96
C TYR A 181 -15.65 0.35 -6.38
N LYS A 182 -16.35 -0.23 -7.36
CA LYS A 182 -15.96 -0.17 -8.77
C LYS A 182 -16.49 1.13 -9.36
N LEU A 183 -15.58 1.98 -9.85
CA LEU A 183 -15.93 3.14 -10.65
C LEU A 183 -16.52 2.68 -11.98
N LYS A 184 -17.38 3.51 -12.56
CA LYS A 184 -18.01 3.25 -13.87
C LYS A 184 -17.02 3.54 -15.00
N SER A 185 -17.34 4.50 -15.87
CA SER A 185 -16.44 4.99 -16.91
C SER A 185 -15.64 6.18 -16.39
N PHE A 186 -14.41 6.38 -16.89
CA PHE A 186 -13.63 7.57 -16.54
C PHE A 186 -14.29 8.88 -17.03
N CYS A 187 -15.19 8.79 -18.02
CA CYS A 187 -16.01 9.89 -18.52
C CYS A 187 -17.31 10.10 -17.71
N ASP A 188 -17.62 9.25 -16.74
CA ASP A 188 -18.87 9.37 -15.98
C ASP A 188 -18.80 10.55 -14.99
N PRO A 189 -19.69 11.56 -15.13
CA PRO A 189 -19.70 12.71 -14.22
C PRO A 189 -20.02 12.32 -12.77
N GLN A 190 -20.65 11.16 -12.53
CA GLN A 190 -20.90 10.67 -11.17
C GLN A 190 -19.62 10.31 -10.40
N ASN A 191 -18.48 10.20 -11.08
CA ASN A 191 -17.19 9.98 -10.45
C ASN A 191 -16.54 11.26 -9.92
N GLU A 192 -17.13 12.45 -10.12
CA GLU A 192 -16.52 13.72 -9.68
C GLU A 192 -16.55 13.94 -8.17
N GLU A 193 -17.51 13.32 -7.48
CA GLU A 193 -17.72 13.47 -6.04
C GLU A 193 -17.95 12.11 -5.36
N VAL A 194 -17.06 11.14 -5.57
CA VAL A 194 -17.13 9.86 -4.84
C VAL A 194 -16.80 10.10 -3.38
N THR A 195 -17.72 9.77 -2.49
CA THR A 195 -17.52 9.89 -1.03
C THR A 195 -17.35 8.53 -0.37
N LEU A 196 -16.90 8.54 0.88
CA LEU A 196 -16.89 7.36 1.72
C LEU A 196 -18.29 6.73 1.84
N ALA A 197 -19.35 7.55 1.93
CA ALA A 197 -20.71 7.04 2.02
C ALA A 197 -21.10 6.25 0.76
N ASP A 198 -20.63 6.69 -0.41
CA ASP A 198 -20.84 5.98 -1.66
C ASP A 198 -20.12 4.64 -1.67
N VAL A 199 -18.86 4.63 -1.25
CA VAL A 199 -18.06 3.41 -1.13
C VAL A 199 -18.71 2.42 -0.17
N THR A 200 -19.23 2.88 0.98
CA THR A 200 -19.80 1.98 1.99
C THR A 200 -21.23 1.52 1.67
N HIS A 201 -22.08 2.38 1.08
CA HIS A 201 -23.47 2.03 0.80
C HIS A 201 -23.67 1.36 -0.56
N ARG A 202 -22.83 1.69 -1.55
CA ARG A 202 -22.95 1.19 -2.93
C ARG A 202 -21.83 0.21 -3.30
N GLY A 203 -20.78 0.13 -2.49
CA GLY A 203 -19.70 -0.83 -2.65
C GLY A 203 -19.98 -2.17 -1.96
N GLN A 204 -18.97 -3.02 -1.98
CA GLN A 204 -18.98 -4.33 -1.34
C GLN A 204 -18.00 -4.34 -0.18
N ARG A 205 -18.43 -4.79 0.98
CA ARG A 205 -17.52 -5.06 2.11
C ARG A 205 -16.59 -6.22 1.75
N LEU A 206 -15.29 -6.04 1.94
CA LEU A 206 -14.30 -7.08 1.70
C LEU A 206 -14.14 -7.95 2.94
N HIS A 207 -14.24 -9.26 2.72
CA HIS A 207 -13.99 -10.26 3.73
C HIS A 207 -12.50 -10.66 3.77
N PHE A 208 -11.95 -10.84 4.98
CA PHE A 208 -10.60 -11.35 5.21
C PHE A 208 -10.71 -12.71 5.90
N PRO A 209 -10.88 -13.80 5.13
CA PRO A 209 -11.17 -15.11 5.68
C PRO A 209 -9.98 -15.65 6.49
N SER A 210 -10.27 -16.31 7.60
CA SER A 210 -9.31 -17.03 8.43
C SER A 210 -8.69 -18.24 7.71
N VAL A 211 -7.57 -18.76 8.22
CA VAL A 211 -6.94 -20.00 7.74
C VAL A 211 -7.93 -21.15 7.82
N ARG A 212 -8.72 -21.21 8.90
CA ARG A 212 -9.79 -22.21 9.09
C ARG A 212 -10.87 -22.13 8.01
N GLU A 213 -11.38 -20.93 7.71
CA GLU A 213 -12.40 -20.73 6.67
C GLU A 213 -11.90 -21.16 5.28
N LEU A 214 -10.64 -20.85 4.97
CA LEU A 214 -10.00 -21.22 3.71
C LEU A 214 -9.61 -22.70 3.62
N LYS A 215 -9.67 -23.44 4.75
CA LYS A 215 -9.22 -24.83 4.86
C LYS A 215 -7.77 -25.02 4.40
N TYR A 216 -6.92 -24.02 4.68
CA TYR A 216 -5.51 -24.06 4.33
C TYR A 216 -4.80 -25.18 5.08
N SER A 217 -3.98 -25.94 4.35
CA SER A 217 -3.03 -26.88 4.94
C SER A 217 -1.86 -26.12 5.60
N PRO A 218 -1.04 -26.81 6.42
CA PRO A 218 0.20 -26.21 6.95
C PRO A 218 1.16 -25.72 5.87
N ASP A 219 1.13 -26.29 4.66
CA ASP A 219 1.95 -25.84 3.52
C ASP A 219 1.35 -24.59 2.86
N ASP A 220 0.01 -24.48 2.76
CA ASP A 220 -0.66 -23.29 2.23
C ASP A 220 -0.36 -22.04 3.08
N CYS A 221 -0.28 -22.23 4.39
CA CYS A 221 0.08 -21.18 5.36
C CYS A 221 1.49 -20.58 5.16
N ARG A 222 2.35 -21.26 4.39
CA ARG A 222 3.72 -20.82 4.10
C ARG A 222 3.82 -19.94 2.87
N TRP A 223 2.83 -19.95 1.98
CA TRP A 223 2.90 -19.17 0.75
C TRP A 223 2.87 -17.68 1.07
N PHE A 224 3.66 -16.88 0.33
CA PHE A 224 3.79 -15.46 0.65
C PHE A 224 3.99 -14.56 -0.56
N ALA A 225 3.54 -13.31 -0.43
CA ALA A 225 3.82 -12.25 -1.39
C ALA A 225 4.77 -11.22 -0.76
N THR A 226 5.88 -10.95 -1.45
CA THR A 226 6.86 -9.93 -1.00
C THR A 226 7.73 -9.48 -2.15
N PHE A 227 8.28 -8.27 -2.05
CA PHE A 227 9.27 -7.78 -3.00
C PHE A 227 10.63 -8.43 -2.74
N LEU A 228 11.04 -9.35 -3.61
CA LEU A 228 12.39 -9.94 -3.60
C LEU A 228 13.34 -9.27 -4.59
N GLY A 229 12.81 -8.35 -5.40
CA GLY A 229 13.54 -7.54 -6.38
C GLY A 229 14.42 -8.33 -7.36
N LYS A 230 15.20 -7.56 -8.13
CA LYS A 230 16.22 -8.06 -9.05
C LYS A 230 17.62 -8.09 -8.44
N ASN A 231 17.87 -7.27 -7.41
CA ASN A 231 19.17 -7.22 -6.74
C ASN A 231 19.23 -8.26 -5.61
N GLU A 232 20.43 -8.74 -5.30
CA GLU A 232 20.61 -9.77 -4.26
C GLU A 232 20.28 -9.27 -2.85
N VAL A 233 20.25 -7.95 -2.63
CA VAL A 233 20.09 -7.35 -1.30
C VAL A 233 18.72 -7.70 -0.71
N TYR A 234 17.64 -7.57 -1.47
CA TYR A 234 16.29 -7.98 -1.00
C TYR A 234 16.21 -9.47 -0.69
N LEU A 235 16.84 -10.32 -1.50
CA LEU A 235 16.87 -11.76 -1.26
C LEU A 235 17.66 -12.11 0.01
N LYS A 236 18.79 -11.45 0.26
CA LYS A 236 19.60 -11.63 1.47
C LYS A 236 18.86 -11.14 2.71
N ASN A 237 18.24 -9.96 2.64
CA ASN A 237 17.41 -9.41 3.71
C ASN A 237 16.25 -10.34 4.08
N PHE A 238 15.59 -10.93 3.08
CA PHE A 238 14.54 -11.93 3.30
C PHE A 238 15.09 -13.21 3.96
N ARG A 239 16.21 -13.75 3.50
CA ARG A 239 16.81 -14.96 4.10
C ARG A 239 17.17 -14.75 5.58
N ASP A 240 17.69 -13.57 5.92
CA ASP A 240 18.07 -13.25 7.29
C ASP A 240 16.88 -13.01 8.23
N SER A 241 15.66 -12.85 7.69
CA SER A 241 14.42 -12.77 8.49
C SER A 241 14.08 -14.06 9.24
N LYS A 242 14.70 -15.20 8.87
CA LYS A 242 14.49 -16.52 9.48
C LYS A 242 13.03 -16.99 9.48
N LEU A 243 12.16 -16.42 8.63
CA LEU A 243 10.77 -16.88 8.45
C LEU A 243 10.69 -18.32 7.94
N PHE A 244 11.74 -18.77 7.26
CA PHE A 244 11.96 -20.13 6.79
C PHE A 244 13.25 -20.68 7.41
N GLY A 245 13.24 -21.97 7.76
CA GLY A 245 14.43 -22.65 8.27
C GLY A 245 15.50 -22.84 7.18
N GLU A 246 16.76 -23.06 7.56
CA GLU A 246 17.87 -23.25 6.60
C GLU A 246 17.65 -24.41 5.62
N ALA A 247 16.94 -25.46 6.06
CA ALA A 247 16.58 -26.61 5.23
C ALA A 247 15.39 -26.33 4.29
N GLU A 248 14.64 -25.26 4.53
CA GLU A 248 13.44 -24.92 3.76
C GLU A 248 13.79 -24.05 2.55
N LYS A 249 13.44 -24.52 1.35
CA LYS A 249 13.58 -23.72 0.12
C LYS A 249 12.45 -22.70 0.03
N ALA A 250 12.62 -21.55 0.68
CA ALA A 250 11.63 -20.47 0.72
C ALA A 250 11.15 -20.03 -0.68
N ASP A 251 12.03 -20.09 -1.69
CA ASP A 251 11.70 -19.76 -3.09
C ASP A 251 10.52 -20.58 -3.66
N ARG A 252 10.26 -21.79 -3.12
CA ARG A 252 9.11 -22.62 -3.52
C ARG A 252 7.76 -22.03 -3.09
N PHE A 253 7.75 -21.25 -2.01
CA PHE A 253 6.53 -20.71 -1.41
C PHE A 253 6.28 -19.24 -1.80
N VAL A 254 7.11 -18.68 -2.69
CA VAL A 254 6.89 -17.33 -3.22
C VAL A 254 5.67 -17.36 -4.13
N HIS A 255 4.59 -16.74 -3.66
CA HIS A 255 3.40 -16.52 -4.46
C HIS A 255 3.70 -15.49 -5.55
N TYR A 256 4.11 -14.28 -5.19
CA TYR A 256 4.47 -13.23 -6.13
C TYR A 256 5.74 -12.53 -5.67
N ARG A 257 6.73 -12.45 -6.58
CA ARG A 257 8.09 -11.98 -6.34
C ARG A 257 8.26 -10.46 -6.39
N GLU A 258 7.42 -9.79 -7.17
CA GLU A 258 7.44 -8.33 -7.33
C GLU A 258 5.99 -7.78 -7.21
N PRO A 259 5.28 -8.08 -6.10
CA PRO A 259 3.92 -7.59 -5.90
C PRO A 259 3.94 -6.08 -5.65
N PRO A 260 2.90 -5.35 -6.07
CA PRO A 260 2.69 -3.98 -5.65
C PRO A 260 2.71 -3.83 -4.11
N GLY A 261 3.19 -2.68 -3.63
CA GLY A 261 3.31 -2.34 -2.22
C GLY A 261 1.94 -2.11 -1.57
N PRO A 262 1.26 -0.98 -1.83
CA PRO A 262 0.04 -0.59 -1.15
C PRO A 262 -1.09 -1.64 -1.12
N PRO A 263 -1.45 -2.33 -2.24
CA PRO A 263 -2.59 -3.26 -2.27
C PRO A 263 -2.25 -4.64 -1.71
N ARG A 264 -1.02 -4.90 -1.25
CA ARG A 264 -0.59 -6.23 -0.81
C ARG A 264 -1.45 -6.86 0.30
N PRO A 265 -2.06 -6.12 1.26
CA PRO A 265 -3.01 -6.71 2.21
C PRO A 265 -4.18 -7.43 1.54
N LEU A 266 -4.56 -7.04 0.32
CA LEU A 266 -5.65 -7.65 -0.42
C LEU A 266 -5.36 -9.11 -0.83
N PHE A 267 -4.10 -9.55 -0.87
CA PHE A 267 -3.75 -10.98 -1.00
C PHE A 267 -4.28 -11.84 0.16
N LEU A 268 -4.58 -11.22 1.30
CA LEU A 268 -5.15 -11.90 2.47
C LEU A 268 -6.68 -11.82 2.53
N SER A 269 -7.31 -11.17 1.55
CA SER A 269 -8.76 -11.03 1.43
C SER A 269 -9.38 -12.11 0.53
N GLU A 270 -10.71 -12.14 0.46
CA GLU A 270 -11.47 -12.98 -0.46
C GLU A 270 -11.14 -12.76 -1.95
N LEU A 271 -10.51 -11.63 -2.31
CA LEU A 271 -10.09 -11.35 -3.68
C LEU A 271 -9.04 -12.34 -4.20
N GLN A 272 -8.30 -13.00 -3.30
CA GLN A 272 -7.30 -14.01 -3.65
C GLN A 272 -7.91 -15.40 -3.89
N ASN A 273 -9.19 -15.60 -3.56
CA ASN A 273 -9.85 -16.90 -3.70
C ASN A 273 -9.83 -17.38 -5.16
N GLY A 274 -9.36 -18.61 -5.38
CA GLY A 274 -9.20 -19.17 -6.73
C GLY A 274 -7.88 -18.84 -7.42
N HIS A 275 -7.03 -17.98 -6.84
CA HIS A 275 -5.75 -17.56 -7.43
C HIS A 275 -4.51 -18.19 -6.74
N GLY A 276 -4.73 -19.19 -5.88
CA GLY A 276 -3.69 -19.90 -5.13
C GLY A 276 -3.50 -19.37 -3.70
N PRO A 277 -2.86 -20.14 -2.82
CA PRO A 277 -2.72 -19.77 -1.41
C PRO A 277 -1.74 -18.61 -1.21
N VAL A 278 -2.05 -17.77 -0.24
CA VAL A 278 -1.13 -16.79 0.35
C VAL A 278 -1.37 -16.79 1.85
N GLY A 279 -0.46 -17.35 2.65
CA GLY A 279 -0.56 -17.39 4.11
C GLY A 279 -0.18 -16.08 4.80
N PHE A 280 0.79 -15.34 4.24
CA PHE A 280 1.22 -14.05 4.77
C PHE A 280 1.79 -13.13 3.68
N ILE A 281 1.97 -11.86 4.00
CA ILE A 281 2.67 -10.88 3.18
C ILE A 281 3.82 -10.27 3.98
N LEU A 282 4.85 -9.81 3.28
CA LEU A 282 6.03 -9.20 3.91
C LEU A 282 6.40 -7.92 3.17
N ALA A 283 6.59 -6.82 3.92
CA ALA A 283 7.37 -5.68 3.48
C ALA A 283 8.84 -6.05 3.69
N ASN A 284 9.63 -6.19 2.64
CA ASN A 284 11.00 -6.70 2.75
C ASN A 284 12.03 -5.58 2.72
N GLY A 285 11.92 -4.63 3.66
CA GLY A 285 12.73 -3.41 3.64
C GLY A 285 12.28 -2.42 2.56
N GLU A 286 10.98 -2.39 2.35
CA GLU A 286 10.26 -1.47 1.48
C GLU A 286 10.07 -0.12 2.17
N LYS A 287 9.95 0.95 1.38
CA LYS A 287 9.82 2.32 1.86
C LYS A 287 8.48 2.50 2.58
N ILE A 288 8.40 3.48 3.49
CA ILE A 288 7.20 3.75 4.29
C ILE A 288 5.95 4.02 3.44
N GLY A 289 6.12 4.68 2.28
CA GLY A 289 5.04 4.85 1.32
C GLY A 289 4.47 3.54 0.78
N GLU A 290 5.25 2.47 0.72
CA GLU A 290 4.82 1.19 0.14
C GLU A 290 4.04 0.32 1.16
N TRP A 291 4.31 0.46 2.47
CA TRP A 291 3.70 -0.40 3.51
C TRP A 291 2.83 0.31 4.56
N MET A 292 2.91 1.64 4.72
CA MET A 292 2.09 2.38 5.71
C MET A 292 0.59 2.14 5.48
N HIS A 293 0.20 1.96 4.22
CA HIS A 293 -1.17 1.66 3.82
C HIS A 293 -1.74 0.40 4.46
N TRP A 294 -0.89 -0.57 4.80
CA TRP A 294 -1.31 -1.87 5.30
C TRP A 294 -1.87 -1.79 6.71
N LEU A 295 -1.40 -0.83 7.50
CA LEU A 295 -1.77 -0.70 8.91
C LEU A 295 -3.27 -0.45 9.06
N ALA A 296 -3.90 0.32 8.16
CA ALA A 296 -5.35 0.51 8.18
C ALA A 296 -6.11 -0.81 7.93
N PHE A 297 -5.61 -1.65 7.03
CA PHE A 297 -6.20 -2.97 6.79
C PHE A 297 -6.01 -3.89 8.00
N VAL A 298 -4.84 -3.87 8.66
CA VAL A 298 -4.63 -4.64 9.90
C VAL A 298 -5.58 -4.20 11.01
N LYS A 299 -5.83 -2.89 11.12
CA LYS A 299 -6.73 -2.30 12.13
C LYS A 299 -8.20 -2.62 11.87
N TYR A 300 -8.63 -2.57 10.60
CA TYR A 300 -10.05 -2.56 10.24
C TYR A 300 -10.56 -3.81 9.52
N ALA A 301 -9.68 -4.73 9.11
CA ALA A 301 -10.08 -6.00 8.52
C ALA A 301 -10.74 -6.92 9.54
N LYS A 302 -11.86 -7.51 9.13
CA LYS A 302 -12.69 -8.41 9.92
C LYS A 302 -12.80 -9.77 9.26
N ASP A 303 -12.83 -10.81 10.09
CA ASP A 303 -13.09 -12.18 9.65
C ASP A 303 -14.60 -12.49 9.73
N GLY A 304 -14.98 -13.76 9.55
CA GLY A 304 -16.37 -14.18 9.47
C GLY A 304 -17.13 -14.00 10.79
N ASP A 305 -16.40 -13.92 11.90
CA ASP A 305 -16.92 -13.73 13.25
C ASP A 305 -16.83 -12.25 13.69
N GLU A 306 -16.56 -11.32 12.76
CA GLU A 306 -16.35 -9.88 13.02
C GLU A 306 -15.17 -9.59 13.98
N SER A 307 -14.29 -10.57 14.16
CA SER A 307 -13.06 -10.50 14.94
C SER A 307 -11.93 -9.91 14.10
N GLN A 308 -10.83 -9.50 14.74
CA GLN A 308 -9.68 -8.93 14.03
C GLN A 308 -9.05 -10.00 13.13
N ALA A 309 -9.10 -9.79 11.80
CA ALA A 309 -8.68 -10.81 10.85
C ALA A 309 -7.16 -10.95 10.70
N LEU A 310 -6.43 -9.85 10.91
CA LEU A 310 -5.01 -9.73 10.56
C LEU A 310 -4.17 -9.34 11.77
N ARG A 311 -2.92 -9.82 11.77
CA ARG A 311 -1.89 -9.46 12.75
C ARG A 311 -0.66 -8.93 12.02
N ALA A 312 0.04 -7.99 12.63
CA ALA A 312 1.24 -7.36 12.08
C ALA A 312 2.43 -7.51 13.03
N PHE A 313 3.59 -7.82 12.47
CA PHE A 313 4.84 -8.01 13.21
C PHE A 313 5.97 -7.22 12.56
N GLU A 314 6.66 -6.42 13.37
CA GLU A 314 7.91 -5.76 13.00
C GLU A 314 9.07 -6.74 13.19
N VAL A 315 9.85 -6.94 12.12
CA VAL A 315 11.01 -7.82 12.10
C VAL A 315 12.26 -6.97 12.21
N ALA A 316 12.99 -7.11 13.32
CA ALA A 316 14.29 -6.50 13.55
C ALA A 316 15.39 -7.54 13.33
N LEU A 317 16.25 -7.31 12.34
CA LEU A 317 17.40 -8.16 12.07
C LEU A 317 18.58 -7.77 12.97
N GLU A 318 19.32 -8.75 13.49
CA GLU A 318 20.57 -8.51 14.23
C GLU A 318 21.63 -7.81 13.36
N ARG A 319 21.65 -8.14 12.06
CA ARG A 319 22.56 -7.55 11.06
C ARG A 319 21.72 -7.01 9.91
N PRO A 320 21.14 -5.81 10.05
CA PRO A 320 20.25 -5.26 9.04
C PRO A 320 21.01 -4.90 7.77
N TRP A 321 20.40 -5.18 6.62
CA TRP A 321 20.91 -4.74 5.33
C TRP A 321 20.65 -3.26 5.12
N THR A 322 21.41 -2.63 4.22
CA THR A 322 21.15 -1.25 3.79
C THR A 322 20.86 -1.17 2.31
N LYS A 323 19.96 -0.26 1.95
CA LYS A 323 19.68 0.14 0.58
C LYS A 323 19.75 1.66 0.52
N GLU A 324 20.62 2.19 -0.32
CA GLU A 324 20.83 3.65 -0.46
C GLU A 324 21.19 4.32 0.87
N GLY A 325 21.94 3.61 1.72
CA GLY A 325 22.35 4.11 3.04
C GLY A 325 21.28 4.04 4.12
N VAL A 326 20.08 3.52 3.83
CA VAL A 326 18.98 3.35 4.79
C VAL A 326 18.84 1.89 5.22
N LEU A 327 18.62 1.65 6.51
CA LEU A 327 18.38 0.32 7.07
C LEU A 327 17.10 -0.30 6.49
N MET A 328 17.20 -1.52 5.99
CA MET A 328 16.05 -2.28 5.45
C MET A 328 15.20 -2.93 6.55
N SER A 329 15.77 -3.14 7.73
CA SER A 329 15.06 -3.63 8.91
C SER A 329 15.45 -2.74 10.08
N THR A 330 14.47 -2.03 10.63
CA THR A 330 14.67 -1.10 11.73
C THR A 330 14.61 -1.83 13.05
N SER A 331 15.64 -1.65 13.89
CA SER A 331 15.58 -2.09 15.28
C SER A 331 14.57 -1.24 16.06
N GLU A 332 14.11 -1.73 17.21
CA GLU A 332 13.13 -1.04 18.06
C GLU A 332 13.53 0.41 18.41
N ALA A 333 14.82 0.71 18.57
CA ALA A 333 15.31 2.06 18.84
C ALA A 333 15.00 3.08 17.73
N TYR A 334 14.88 2.63 16.47
CA TYR A 334 14.55 3.46 15.30
C TYR A 334 13.12 3.24 14.80
N SER A 335 12.37 2.33 15.42
CA SER A 335 10.99 2.03 15.07
C SER A 335 10.09 3.24 15.31
N ILE A 336 9.09 3.43 14.43
CA ILE A 336 8.00 4.39 14.66
C ILE A 336 6.92 3.81 15.58
N PHE A 337 6.87 2.49 15.77
CA PHE A 337 5.92 1.85 16.66
C PHE A 337 6.36 2.08 18.12
N CYS A 338 5.67 2.96 18.83
CA CYS A 338 6.05 3.37 20.17
C CYS A 338 5.08 2.84 21.23
N ARG A 339 5.63 2.59 22.43
CA ARG A 339 4.86 2.29 23.63
C ARG A 339 5.34 3.20 24.75
N SER A 340 4.44 4.02 25.29
CA SER A 340 4.71 4.91 26.41
C SER A 340 3.52 4.92 27.36
N GLU A 341 3.77 4.81 28.67
CA GLU A 341 2.73 4.86 29.71
C GLU A 341 1.54 3.90 29.46
N GLY A 342 1.82 2.72 28.90
CA GLY A 342 0.80 1.72 28.57
C GLY A 342 -0.01 2.01 27.30
N LYS A 343 0.20 3.16 26.65
CA LYS A 343 -0.38 3.49 25.34
C LYS A 343 0.59 3.14 24.22
N THR A 344 0.04 2.73 23.09
CA THR A 344 0.78 2.42 21.86
C THR A 344 0.35 3.40 20.77
N TYR A 345 1.29 3.83 19.93
CA TYR A 345 1.05 4.84 18.89
C TYR A 345 2.19 4.83 17.86
N LEU A 346 1.96 5.48 16.72
CA LEU A 346 2.98 5.81 15.72
C LEU A 346 3.64 7.14 16.05
N ASP A 347 4.94 7.12 16.36
CA ASP A 347 5.74 8.31 16.55
C ASP A 347 6.44 8.70 15.24
N ILE A 348 5.74 9.47 14.41
CA ILE A 348 6.28 9.91 13.12
C ILE A 348 7.41 10.94 13.29
N SER A 349 7.52 11.60 14.44
CA SER A 349 8.59 12.57 14.71
C SER A 349 9.99 11.95 14.61
N ARG A 350 10.11 10.64 14.89
CA ARG A 350 11.37 9.88 14.76
C ARG A 350 11.95 9.93 13.35
N LEU A 351 11.09 10.09 12.34
CA LEU A 351 11.50 10.11 10.94
C LEU A 351 12.17 11.43 10.54
N ARG A 352 12.08 12.50 11.35
CA ARG A 352 12.72 13.79 11.08
C ARG A 352 14.25 13.69 10.97
N ASN A 353 14.83 12.71 11.65
CA ASN A 353 16.28 12.53 11.69
C ASN A 353 16.83 11.89 10.41
N PHE A 354 15.96 11.46 9.50
CA PHE A 354 16.34 10.94 8.20
C PHE A 354 16.41 12.09 7.19
N PRO A 355 17.46 12.17 6.35
CA PRO A 355 17.55 13.18 5.30
C PRO A 355 16.35 13.17 4.36
N ARG A 356 15.74 11.99 4.19
CA ARG A 356 14.53 11.77 3.40
C ARG A 356 13.57 10.85 4.14
N PRO A 357 12.64 11.38 4.95
CA PRO A 357 11.70 10.59 5.73
C PRO A 357 10.87 9.59 4.90
N CYS A 358 10.54 9.93 3.65
CA CYS A 358 9.82 9.02 2.75
C CYS A 358 10.63 7.74 2.40
N GLN A 359 11.96 7.76 2.61
CA GLN A 359 12.84 6.62 2.38
C GLN A 359 12.98 5.72 3.62
N PHE A 360 12.34 6.03 4.75
CA PHE A 360 12.31 5.13 5.90
C PHE A 360 11.82 3.76 5.47
N ARG A 361 12.52 2.70 5.88
CA ARG A 361 12.24 1.32 5.49
C ARG A 361 12.02 0.47 6.72
N CYS A 362 11.16 -0.53 6.58
CA CYS A 362 10.88 -1.48 7.65
C CYS A 362 10.68 -2.88 7.07
N MET A 363 10.90 -3.90 7.90
CA MET A 363 10.38 -5.22 7.64
C MET A 363 9.11 -5.46 8.45
N LEU A 364 8.00 -5.70 7.75
CA LEU A 364 6.69 -5.94 8.36
C LEU A 364 6.07 -7.19 7.78
N VAL A 365 5.75 -8.16 8.64
CA VAL A 365 4.94 -9.32 8.26
C VAL A 365 3.50 -9.06 8.64
N VAL A 366 2.59 -9.22 7.68
CA VAL A 366 1.15 -9.25 7.95
C VAL A 366 0.61 -10.63 7.62
N THR A 367 -0.12 -11.23 8.54
CA THR A 367 -0.66 -12.58 8.42
C THR A 367 -2.08 -12.64 8.95
N ARG A 368 -2.83 -13.66 8.54
CA ARG A 368 -4.10 -14.01 9.19
C ARG A 368 -3.88 -14.31 10.67
N HIS A 369 -4.84 -13.94 11.49
CA HIS A 369 -4.75 -14.03 12.94
C HIS A 369 -4.56 -15.46 13.47
N ASP A 370 -5.03 -16.46 12.71
CA ASP A 370 -4.99 -17.89 13.03
C ASP A 370 -3.94 -18.68 12.21
N ASN A 371 -3.01 -18.00 11.54
CA ASN A 371 -1.84 -18.65 10.92
C ASN A 371 -0.78 -19.00 11.98
N GLU A 372 -1.09 -20.02 12.79
CA GLU A 372 -0.27 -20.44 13.95
C GLU A 372 1.19 -20.70 13.58
N ARG A 373 1.45 -21.26 12.38
CA ARG A 373 2.81 -21.58 11.94
C ARG A 373 3.67 -20.32 11.75
N VAL A 374 3.15 -19.29 11.10
CA VAL A 374 3.91 -18.05 10.86
C VAL A 374 4.04 -17.27 12.17
N ILE A 375 2.97 -17.21 12.95
CA ILE A 375 2.94 -16.55 14.27
C ILE A 375 3.97 -17.18 15.20
N GLN A 376 4.02 -18.51 15.29
CA GLN A 376 4.97 -19.23 16.13
C GLN A 376 6.43 -18.91 15.76
N VAL A 377 6.76 -18.85 14.46
CA VAL A 377 8.13 -18.53 14.03
C VAL A 377 8.50 -17.08 14.35
N LEU A 378 7.58 -16.14 14.13
CA LEU A 378 7.78 -14.73 14.51
C LEU A 378 8.02 -14.60 16.02
N GLN A 379 7.26 -15.30 16.84
CA GLN A 379 7.41 -15.31 18.30
C GLN A 379 8.72 -15.97 18.76
N GLN A 380 9.12 -17.10 18.14
CA GLN A 380 10.39 -17.78 18.44
C GLN A 380 11.60 -16.88 18.14
N HIS A 381 11.49 -16.05 17.10
CA HIS A 381 12.52 -15.06 16.75
C HIS A 381 12.31 -13.70 17.44
N GLN A 382 11.43 -13.63 18.44
CA GLN A 382 11.17 -12.42 19.24
C GLN A 382 10.81 -11.19 18.38
N CYS A 383 10.19 -11.42 17.22
CA CYS A 383 9.65 -10.34 16.40
C CYS A 383 8.53 -9.64 17.17
N ARG A 384 8.48 -8.32 17.04
CA ARG A 384 7.57 -7.50 17.84
C ARG A 384 6.20 -7.45 17.19
N GLU A 385 5.17 -7.88 17.91
CA GLU A 385 3.81 -7.69 17.44
C GLU A 385 3.39 -6.22 17.57
N VAL A 386 2.99 -5.62 16.45
CA VAL A 386 2.59 -4.20 16.36
C VAL A 386 1.11 -4.02 16.00
N THR A 387 0.33 -5.10 15.98
CA THR A 387 -1.11 -5.13 15.62
C THR A 387 -1.96 -4.03 16.28
N ASN A 388 -1.64 -3.64 17.53
CA ASN A 388 -2.40 -2.65 18.32
C ASN A 388 -1.67 -1.32 18.50
N PHE A 389 -0.72 -0.98 17.64
CA PHE A 389 0.10 0.23 17.79
C PHE A 389 -0.45 1.46 17.07
N PHE A 390 -1.58 1.36 16.39
CA PHE A 390 -2.00 2.37 15.43
C PHE A 390 -3.50 2.42 15.19
#